data_AF-A0A5Q4DTJ3-F1
#
_entry.id   AF-A0A5Q4DTJ3-F1
#
_cell.length_a   1.000
_cell.length_b   1.000
_cell.length_c   1.000
_cell.angle_alpha   90.00
_cell.angle_beta   90.00
_cell.angle_gamma   90.00
#
_symmetry.space_group_name_H-M   'P 1'
#
loop_
_entity.id
_entity.type
_entity.pdbx_description
1 polymer ?
#
loop_
_entity_poly.entity_id
_entity_poly.type
_entity_poly.pdbx_seq_one_letter_code
_entity_poly.pdbx_strand_id
1 'polypeptide(L)'
;YQEYAVDFTGNGRRDIWAEDPSDALASAANYLARMGWRRGQPWGVEVRLPDGFDRGAAGRGSSRPVSAWTSAGVRDMDGRPVQDHGASSIIIPDGPNGPAFMTFRNFTALTRYNNSEFYVIGIGHLSDRLRGGGPIRGNFQPDRFGLRLGDRQEIQRRLTQAGFDTQGADGVIGPNSESAIRAWQQARGQSVTGQPSRGMLEQLRNET
;
A
#
# COMPACT_ATOMS: atom_id res chain seq x y z
N TYR A 1 17.88 6.61 16.35
CA TYR A 1 18.09 5.91 17.64
C TYR A 1 18.33 6.88 18.79
N GLN A 2 19.45 7.61 18.84
CA GLN A 2 19.84 8.41 20.01
C GLN A 2 18.77 9.40 20.52
N GLU A 3 18.04 10.03 19.61
CA GLU A 3 17.05 11.07 19.93
C GLU A 3 15.68 10.51 20.37
N TYR A 4 15.31 9.29 19.93
CA TYR A 4 13.92 8.80 20.03
C TYR A 4 13.77 7.44 20.71
N ALA A 5 14.85 6.68 20.88
CA ALA A 5 14.77 5.39 21.54
C ALA A 5 14.41 5.56 23.02
N VAL A 6 13.62 4.62 23.54
CA VAL A 6 13.08 4.63 24.91
C VAL A 6 13.49 3.33 25.59
N ASP A 7 13.90 3.44 26.86
CA ASP A 7 14.01 2.30 27.78
C ASP A 7 12.66 2.19 28.47
N PHE A 8 11.82 1.29 27.99
CA PHE A 8 10.48 1.10 28.50
C PHE A 8 10.46 0.15 29.68
N THR A 9 11.40 -0.80 29.71
CA THR A 9 11.50 -1.82 30.78
C THR A 9 12.15 -1.29 32.05
N GLY A 10 12.89 -0.17 31.97
CA GLY A 10 13.60 0.45 33.09
C GLY A 10 14.91 -0.25 33.46
N ASN A 11 15.49 -1.03 32.55
CA ASN A 11 16.70 -1.84 32.81
C ASN A 11 18.01 -1.08 32.49
N GLY A 12 17.92 0.19 32.10
CA GLY A 12 19.04 1.05 31.72
C GLY A 12 19.48 0.92 30.26
N ARG A 13 18.78 0.14 29.44
CA ARG A 13 19.06 -0.08 28.01
C ARG A 13 17.86 0.31 27.16
N ARG A 14 18.13 0.78 25.93
CA ARG A 14 17.09 1.10 24.94
C ARG A 14 17.16 0.08 23.81
N ASP A 15 16.85 -1.17 24.11
CA ASP A 15 17.18 -2.29 23.23
C ASP A 15 16.07 -2.58 22.22
N ILE A 16 16.16 -2.01 21.00
CA ILE A 16 15.19 -2.26 19.92
C ILE A 16 15.51 -3.53 19.09
N TRP A 17 16.49 -4.34 19.50
CA TRP A 17 16.97 -5.52 18.77
C TRP A 17 16.59 -6.83 19.46
N ALA A 18 16.33 -6.79 20.77
CA ALA A 18 15.98 -7.96 21.57
C ALA A 18 14.66 -8.62 21.12
N GLU A 19 14.47 -9.87 21.54
CA GLU A 19 13.22 -10.61 21.33
C GLU A 19 12.04 -9.96 22.04
N ASP A 20 12.27 -9.35 23.21
CA ASP A 20 11.27 -8.53 23.89
C ASP A 20 11.07 -7.22 23.09
N PRO A 21 9.88 -7.00 22.49
CA PRO A 21 9.66 -5.86 21.61
C PRO A 21 9.33 -4.58 22.38
N SER A 22 9.30 -4.59 23.72
CA SER A 22 8.82 -3.48 24.54
C SER A 22 9.51 -2.16 24.22
N ASP A 23 10.84 -2.15 24.19
CA ASP A 23 11.63 -0.95 23.87
C ASP A 23 11.46 -0.54 22.40
N ALA A 24 11.36 -1.50 21.47
CA ALA A 24 11.13 -1.23 20.05
C ALA A 24 9.77 -0.55 19.82
N LEU A 25 8.71 -1.08 20.43
CA LEU A 25 7.35 -0.54 20.34
C LEU A 25 7.25 0.83 21.00
N ALA A 26 7.81 0.99 22.21
CA ALA A 26 7.83 2.26 22.91
C ALA A 26 8.62 3.33 22.14
N SER A 27 9.76 2.96 21.55
CA SER A 27 10.58 3.83 20.71
C SER A 27 9.83 4.26 19.44
N ALA A 28 9.14 3.34 18.76
CA ALA A 28 8.33 3.66 17.60
C ALA A 28 7.17 4.60 17.95
N ALA A 29 6.48 4.35 19.07
CA ALA A 29 5.41 5.21 19.56
C ALA A 29 5.93 6.62 19.93
N ASN A 30 7.07 6.71 20.62
CA ASN A 30 7.71 7.98 20.96
C ASN A 30 8.11 8.75 19.69
N TYR A 31 8.70 8.07 18.71
CA TYR A 31 9.02 8.69 17.43
C TYR A 31 7.78 9.29 16.75
N LEU A 32 6.71 8.51 16.60
CA LEU A 32 5.47 8.99 15.97
C LEU A 32 4.84 10.14 16.75
N ALA A 33 4.82 10.08 18.09
CA ALA A 33 4.34 11.16 18.93
C ALA A 33 5.13 12.45 18.70
N ARG A 34 6.47 12.38 18.62
CA ARG A 34 7.34 13.52 18.30
C ARG A 34 7.13 14.06 16.88
N MET A 35 6.74 13.19 15.93
CA MET A 35 6.39 13.57 14.56
C MET A 35 4.96 14.12 14.41
N GLY A 36 4.25 14.30 15.53
CA GLY A 36 2.94 14.95 15.57
C GLY A 36 1.77 14.00 15.32
N TRP A 37 1.93 12.72 15.65
CA TRP A 37 0.83 11.77 15.69
C TRP A 37 -0.28 12.23 16.65
N ARG A 38 -1.53 12.13 16.20
CA ARG A 38 -2.74 12.46 16.94
C ARG A 38 -3.49 11.18 17.28
N ARG A 39 -3.58 10.87 18.58
CA ARG A 39 -4.33 9.70 19.04
C ARG A 39 -5.79 9.80 18.61
N GLY A 40 -6.33 8.72 18.05
CA GLY A 40 -7.72 8.64 17.59
C GLY A 40 -8.00 9.24 16.21
N GLN A 41 -7.06 9.98 15.61
CA GLN A 41 -7.19 10.43 14.23
C GLN A 41 -6.81 9.30 13.25
N PRO A 42 -7.55 9.06 12.16
CA PRO A 42 -7.11 8.13 11.13
C PRO A 42 -5.86 8.67 10.40
N TRP A 43 -5.04 7.77 9.86
CA TRP A 43 -3.97 8.15 8.92
C TRP A 43 -4.60 8.74 7.64
N GLY A 44 -5.63 8.08 7.14
CA GLY A 44 -6.46 8.47 6.02
C GLY A 44 -7.66 7.54 5.92
N VAL A 45 -8.55 7.86 4.99
CA VAL A 45 -9.69 7.02 4.62
C VAL A 45 -9.79 6.96 3.11
N GLU A 46 -10.21 5.81 2.58
CA GLU A 46 -10.53 5.69 1.16
C GLU A 46 -11.78 6.51 0.84
N VAL A 47 -11.77 7.18 -0.32
CA VAL A 47 -12.85 8.09 -0.73
C VAL A 47 -13.24 7.89 -2.20
N ARG A 48 -14.49 8.23 -2.51
CA ARG A 48 -14.99 8.36 -3.87
C ARG A 48 -14.85 9.81 -4.32
N LEU A 49 -14.25 9.99 -5.48
CA LEU A 49 -14.18 11.28 -6.16
C LEU A 49 -15.38 11.40 -7.11
N PRO A 50 -16.01 12.57 -7.23
CA PRO A 50 -17.09 12.78 -8.19
C PRO A 50 -16.55 12.83 -9.61
N ASP A 51 -17.44 12.64 -10.59
CA ASP A 51 -17.13 12.91 -11.98
C ASP A 51 -16.68 14.36 -12.16
N GLY A 52 -15.64 14.57 -12.97
CA GLY A 52 -15.07 15.90 -13.20
C GLY A 52 -14.25 16.47 -12.04
N PHE A 53 -13.92 15.68 -11.00
CA PHE A 53 -13.02 16.12 -9.95
C PHE A 53 -11.72 16.70 -10.51
N ASP A 54 -11.36 17.92 -10.08
CA ASP A 54 -10.09 18.56 -10.42
C ASP A 54 -8.93 17.81 -9.78
N ARG A 55 -8.29 16.94 -10.56
CA ARG A 55 -7.15 16.14 -10.10
C ARG A 55 -5.90 16.98 -9.83
N GLY A 56 -5.81 18.21 -10.36
CA GLY A 56 -4.75 19.16 -10.01
C GLY A 56 -4.83 19.63 -8.55
N ALA A 57 -6.01 19.51 -7.92
CA ALA A 57 -6.17 19.77 -6.50
C ALA A 57 -5.65 18.64 -5.60
N ALA A 58 -5.37 17.44 -6.13
CA ALA A 58 -4.81 16.33 -5.37
C ALA A 58 -3.31 16.54 -5.09
N GLY A 59 -2.82 15.92 -4.02
CA GLY A 59 -1.42 15.94 -3.61
C GLY A 59 -1.25 16.32 -2.14
N ARG A 60 -0.16 15.83 -1.51
CA ARG A 60 0.11 16.03 -0.08
C ARG A 60 0.26 17.51 0.32
N GLY A 61 0.61 18.41 -0.61
CA GLY A 61 0.74 19.85 -0.39
C GLY A 61 -0.56 20.65 -0.46
N SER A 62 -1.66 20.05 -0.93
CA SER A 62 -2.92 20.74 -1.21
C SER A 62 -3.92 20.60 -0.06
N SER A 63 -3.53 21.04 1.14
CA SER A 63 -4.36 20.84 2.34
C SER A 63 -5.59 21.76 2.38
N ARG A 64 -6.76 21.18 2.68
CA ARG A 64 -8.06 21.87 2.81
C ARG A 64 -8.88 21.25 3.96
N PRO A 65 -9.85 21.98 4.54
CA PRO A 65 -10.80 21.37 5.47
C PRO A 65 -11.66 20.32 4.76
N VAL A 66 -12.12 19.29 5.48
CA VAL A 66 -12.98 18.21 4.94
C VAL A 66 -14.25 18.76 4.29
N SER A 67 -14.80 19.85 4.84
CA SER A 67 -15.97 20.54 4.28
C SER A 67 -15.74 21.03 2.84
N ALA A 68 -14.54 21.52 2.50
CA ALA A 68 -14.23 21.96 1.14
C ALA A 68 -14.23 20.79 0.15
N TRP A 69 -13.67 19.64 0.54
CA TRP A 69 -13.71 18.42 -0.28
C TRP A 69 -15.13 17.86 -0.41
N THR A 70 -15.91 17.92 0.67
CA THR A 70 -17.30 17.47 0.68
C THR A 70 -18.16 18.34 -0.24
N SER A 71 -17.99 19.66 -0.20
CA SER A 71 -18.63 20.61 -1.13
C SER A 71 -18.18 20.38 -2.58
N ALA A 72 -16.93 19.99 -2.79
CA ALA A 72 -16.41 19.56 -4.08
C ALA A 72 -16.87 18.15 -4.51
N GLY A 73 -17.77 17.51 -3.77
CA GLY A 73 -18.41 16.23 -4.13
C GLY A 73 -17.68 14.97 -3.65
N VAL A 74 -16.56 15.08 -2.93
CA VAL A 74 -15.87 13.92 -2.35
C VAL A 74 -16.76 13.26 -1.29
N ARG A 75 -16.83 11.93 -1.29
CA ARG A 75 -17.61 11.13 -0.34
C ARG A 75 -16.78 9.97 0.19
N ASP A 76 -17.19 9.40 1.32
CA ASP A 76 -16.65 8.11 1.72
C ASP A 76 -17.06 6.99 0.73
N MET A 77 -16.51 5.81 0.94
CA MET A 77 -16.78 4.66 0.08
C MET A 77 -18.24 4.14 0.16
N ASP A 78 -19.06 4.62 1.10
CA ASP A 78 -20.49 4.31 1.21
C ASP A 78 -21.39 5.45 0.72
N GLY A 79 -20.83 6.64 0.43
CA GLY A 79 -21.54 7.78 -0.16
C GLY A 79 -21.94 8.86 0.84
N ARG A 80 -21.50 8.71 2.08
CA ARG A 80 -21.75 9.68 3.13
C ARG A 80 -20.68 10.77 3.08
N PRO A 81 -20.94 11.94 3.68
CA PRO A 81 -19.88 12.90 3.97
C PRO A 81 -18.75 12.23 4.77
N VAL A 82 -17.51 12.54 4.43
CA VAL A 82 -16.37 12.04 5.19
C VAL A 82 -16.37 12.70 6.57
N GLN A 83 -16.12 11.91 7.62
CA GLN A 83 -16.02 12.45 8.98
C GLN A 83 -14.90 13.50 9.07
N ASP A 84 -15.19 14.62 9.72
CA ASP A 84 -14.21 15.69 9.88
C ASP A 84 -13.17 15.34 10.95
N HIS A 85 -11.92 15.23 10.50
CA HIS A 85 -10.75 15.01 11.35
C HIS A 85 -9.74 16.17 11.23
N GLY A 86 -10.17 17.32 10.71
CA GLY A 86 -9.37 18.53 10.51
C GLY A 86 -8.81 18.66 9.10
N ALA A 87 -7.66 19.36 8.99
CA ALA A 87 -7.00 19.58 7.71
C ALA A 87 -6.67 18.26 7.00
N SER A 88 -6.96 18.21 5.71
CA SER A 88 -6.92 16.99 4.90
C SER A 88 -6.45 17.26 3.48
N SER A 89 -5.90 16.24 2.83
CA SER A 89 -5.50 16.27 1.42
C SER A 89 -6.04 15.04 0.70
N ILE A 90 -6.28 15.14 -0.61
CA ILE A 90 -6.61 13.98 -1.45
C ILE A 90 -5.32 13.49 -2.11
N ILE A 91 -5.05 12.19 -2.05
CA ILE A 91 -4.00 11.53 -2.86
C ILE A 91 -4.60 10.45 -3.74
N ILE A 92 -3.98 10.23 -4.91
CA ILE A 92 -4.42 9.25 -5.90
C ILE A 92 -3.15 8.49 -6.38
N PRO A 93 -2.61 7.59 -5.54
CA PRO A 93 -1.26 7.05 -5.70
C PRO A 93 -1.09 6.16 -6.93
N ASP A 94 -2.18 5.55 -7.41
CA ASP A 94 -2.20 4.63 -8.55
C ASP A 94 -2.78 5.29 -9.81
N GLY A 95 -2.49 6.59 -9.98
CA GLY A 95 -2.93 7.37 -11.13
C GLY A 95 -4.42 7.75 -11.11
N PRO A 96 -4.90 8.52 -12.10
CA PRO A 96 -6.18 9.24 -12.06
C PRO A 96 -7.44 8.36 -11.90
N ASN A 97 -7.32 7.06 -12.17
CA ASN A 97 -8.41 6.08 -12.09
C ASN A 97 -8.20 5.05 -10.96
N GLY A 98 -7.11 5.18 -10.20
CA GLY A 98 -6.82 4.33 -9.06
C GLY A 98 -7.61 4.70 -7.81
N PRO A 99 -7.44 3.96 -6.70
CA PRO A 99 -8.01 4.31 -5.41
C PRO A 99 -7.57 5.71 -4.97
N ALA A 100 -8.49 6.47 -4.37
CA ALA A 100 -8.21 7.78 -3.81
C ALA A 100 -8.35 7.75 -2.29
N PHE A 101 -7.50 8.51 -1.61
CA PHE A 101 -7.50 8.57 -0.14
C PHE A 101 -7.56 10.03 0.32
N MET A 102 -8.45 10.30 1.27
CA MET A 102 -8.39 11.51 2.08
C MET A 102 -7.43 11.27 3.25
N THR A 103 -6.31 11.97 3.25
CA THR A 103 -5.23 11.81 4.23
C THR A 103 -5.25 12.93 5.25
N PHE A 104 -4.90 12.62 6.50
CA PHE A 104 -4.87 13.58 7.61
C PHE A 104 -3.46 13.74 8.17
N ARG A 105 -3.32 14.48 9.28
CA ARG A 105 -2.04 14.74 9.94
C ARG A 105 -1.26 13.45 10.29
N ASN A 106 -1.95 12.37 10.64
CA ASN A 106 -1.31 11.08 10.90
C ASN A 106 -0.65 10.46 9.67
N PHE A 107 -1.13 10.73 8.46
CA PHE A 107 -0.40 10.39 7.23
C PHE A 107 0.96 11.09 7.21
N THR A 108 0.98 12.40 7.47
CA THR A 108 2.22 13.19 7.51
C THR A 108 3.16 12.68 8.59
N ALA A 109 2.66 12.31 9.77
CA ALA A 109 3.50 11.72 10.82
C ALA A 109 4.19 10.43 10.36
N LEU A 110 3.47 9.55 9.64
CA LEU A 110 4.04 8.32 9.08
C LEU A 110 5.09 8.59 7.99
N THR A 111 4.89 9.64 7.17
CA THR A 111 5.89 10.02 6.14
C THR A 111 7.23 10.45 6.72
N ARG A 112 7.29 10.82 8.01
CA ARG A 112 8.56 11.13 8.68
C ARG A 112 9.41 9.90 8.93
N TYR A 113 8.78 8.74 9.13
CA TYR A 113 9.47 7.46 9.28
C TYR A 113 10.04 6.98 7.94
N ASN A 114 9.21 7.01 6.89
CA ASN A 114 9.61 6.75 5.52
C ASN A 114 8.75 7.58 4.56
N ASN A 115 9.39 8.43 3.75
CA ASN A 115 8.72 9.39 2.88
C ASN A 115 8.25 8.76 1.55
N SER A 116 7.52 7.66 1.63
CA SER A 116 6.89 6.97 0.49
C SER A 116 5.39 6.82 0.73
N GLU A 117 4.57 7.25 -0.23
CA GLU A 117 3.10 7.14 -0.12
C GLU A 117 2.67 5.67 -0.04
N PHE A 118 3.27 4.79 -0.85
CA PHE A 118 2.98 3.36 -0.80
C PHE A 118 3.36 2.74 0.54
N TYR A 119 4.48 3.16 1.15
CA TYR A 119 4.84 2.70 2.49
C TYR A 119 3.79 3.13 3.53
N VAL A 120 3.40 4.41 3.51
CA VAL A 120 2.45 4.96 4.48
C VAL A 120 1.05 4.35 4.31
N ILE A 121 0.60 4.17 3.06
CA ILE A 121 -0.66 3.46 2.77
C ILE A 121 -0.56 2.01 3.21
N GLY A 122 0.57 1.33 2.97
CA GLY A 122 0.77 -0.05 3.42
C GLY A 122 0.67 -0.20 4.93
N ILE A 123 1.36 0.63 5.71
CA ILE A 123 1.32 0.61 7.18
C ILE A 123 -0.06 1.05 7.72
N GLY A 124 -0.62 2.13 7.16
CA GLY A 124 -1.94 2.61 7.54
C GLY A 124 -3.01 1.56 7.29
N HIS A 125 -3.04 0.99 6.08
CA HIS A 125 -3.97 -0.06 5.72
C HIS A 125 -3.76 -1.33 6.55
N LEU A 126 -2.52 -1.76 6.80
CA LEU A 126 -2.25 -2.88 7.70
C LEU A 126 -2.83 -2.62 9.10
N SER A 127 -2.69 -1.39 9.63
CA SER A 127 -3.28 -1.01 10.91
C SER A 127 -4.81 -1.11 10.89
N ASP A 128 -5.46 -0.70 9.79
CA ASP A 128 -6.91 -0.84 9.62
C ASP A 128 -7.33 -2.31 9.56
N ARG A 129 -6.57 -3.15 8.83
CA ARG A 129 -6.81 -4.60 8.72
C ARG A 129 -6.70 -5.30 10.07
N LEU A 130 -5.71 -4.94 10.89
CA LEU A 130 -5.55 -5.46 12.26
C LEU A 130 -6.72 -5.07 13.18
N ARG A 131 -7.40 -3.95 12.90
CA ARG A 131 -8.61 -3.52 13.61
C ARG A 131 -9.90 -4.13 13.06
N GLY A 132 -9.83 -5.04 12.09
CA GLY A 132 -10.99 -5.65 11.44
C GLY A 132 -11.57 -4.82 10.29
N GLY A 133 -10.88 -3.78 9.82
CA GLY A 133 -11.25 -3.03 8.62
C GLY A 133 -11.20 -3.91 7.36
N GLY A 134 -12.00 -3.56 6.35
CA GLY A 134 -12.03 -4.26 5.05
C GLY A 134 -10.80 -3.98 4.16
N PRO A 135 -10.68 -4.66 3.01
CA PRO A 135 -9.70 -4.30 1.99
C PRO A 135 -10.03 -2.94 1.35
N ILE A 136 -9.04 -2.32 0.70
CA ILE A 136 -9.26 -1.19 -0.21
C ILE A 136 -10.26 -1.62 -1.29
N ARG A 137 -11.30 -0.80 -1.52
CA ARG A 137 -12.41 -1.12 -2.43
C ARG A 137 -12.20 -0.62 -3.85
N GLY A 138 -11.35 0.39 -4.02
CA GLY A 138 -11.04 1.05 -5.28
C GLY A 138 -10.35 0.11 -6.27
N ASN A 139 -10.50 0.42 -7.55
CA ASN A 139 -9.93 -0.39 -8.61
C ASN A 139 -8.48 0.02 -8.89
N PHE A 140 -7.55 -0.84 -8.50
CA PHE A 140 -6.15 -0.72 -8.90
C PHE A 140 -5.99 -0.87 -10.42
N GLN A 141 -5.10 -0.06 -10.98
CA GLN A 141 -4.79 -0.08 -12.40
C GLN A 141 -3.93 -1.30 -12.74
N PRO A 142 -3.96 -1.75 -14.01
CA PRO A 142 -2.98 -2.72 -14.48
C PRO A 142 -1.56 -2.18 -14.30
N ASP A 143 -0.61 -3.07 -14.01
CA ASP A 143 0.80 -2.72 -13.92
C ASP A 143 1.39 -2.35 -15.30
N ARG A 144 2.71 -2.10 -15.33
CA ARG A 144 3.42 -1.76 -16.58
C ARG A 144 3.35 -2.83 -17.68
N PHE A 145 2.98 -4.07 -17.35
CA PHE A 145 2.80 -5.18 -18.28
C PHE A 145 1.33 -5.35 -18.68
N GLY A 146 0.45 -4.46 -18.22
CA GLY A 146 -0.99 -4.55 -18.41
C GLY A 146 -1.63 -5.65 -17.55
N LEU A 147 -0.95 -6.15 -16.51
CA LEU A 147 -1.44 -7.22 -15.66
C LEU A 147 -2.05 -6.65 -14.38
N ARG A 148 -3.22 -7.18 -13.99
CA ARG A 148 -3.81 -6.91 -12.68
C ARG A 148 -3.19 -7.83 -11.63
N LEU A 149 -3.47 -7.57 -10.34
CA LEU A 149 -3.01 -8.44 -9.25
C LEU A 149 -3.43 -9.89 -9.47
N GLY A 150 -4.69 -10.13 -9.84
CA GLY A 150 -5.22 -11.47 -10.12
C GLY A 150 -4.49 -12.17 -11.27
N ASP A 151 -4.12 -11.44 -12.33
CA ASP A 151 -3.36 -11.99 -13.46
C ASP A 151 -1.97 -12.45 -13.01
N ARG A 152 -1.28 -11.65 -12.19
CA ARG A 152 0.05 -11.99 -11.67
C ARG A 152 0.02 -13.20 -10.74
N GLN A 153 -0.98 -13.26 -9.86
CA GLN A 153 -1.19 -14.43 -9.00
C GLN A 153 -1.53 -15.68 -9.82
N GLU A 154 -2.29 -15.53 -10.90
CA GLU A 154 -2.59 -16.63 -11.80
C GLU A 154 -1.34 -17.13 -12.53
N ILE A 155 -0.49 -16.21 -13.04
CA ILE A 155 0.82 -16.57 -13.61
C ILE A 155 1.63 -17.40 -12.62
N GLN A 156 1.77 -16.94 -11.37
CA GLN A 156 2.54 -17.65 -10.35
C GLN A 156 1.99 -19.05 -10.07
N ARG A 157 0.67 -19.18 -9.86
CA ARG A 157 0.01 -20.47 -9.63
C ARG A 157 0.23 -21.44 -10.80
N ARG A 158 0.03 -20.97 -12.04
CA ARG A 158 0.15 -21.80 -13.23
C ARG A 158 1.60 -22.20 -13.53
N LEU A 159 2.55 -21.30 -13.30
CA LEU A 159 3.98 -21.64 -13.37
C LEU A 159 4.32 -22.78 -12.41
N THR A 160 3.87 -22.66 -11.16
CA THR A 160 4.12 -23.70 -10.14
C THR A 160 3.44 -25.03 -10.50
N GLN A 161 2.20 -25.00 -11.03
CA GLN A 161 1.52 -26.18 -11.56
C GLN A 161 2.26 -26.83 -12.75
N ALA A 162 2.90 -26.02 -13.60
CA ALA A 162 3.70 -26.47 -14.73
C ALA A 162 5.14 -26.90 -14.35
N GLY A 163 5.47 -26.97 -13.05
CA GLY A 163 6.77 -27.40 -12.55
C GLY A 163 7.83 -26.29 -12.41
N PHE A 164 7.45 -25.03 -12.57
CA PHE A 164 8.30 -23.85 -12.38
C PHE A 164 7.90 -23.13 -11.08
N ASP A 165 8.45 -23.57 -9.95
CA ASP A 165 8.03 -23.09 -8.63
C ASP A 165 8.36 -21.60 -8.42
N THR A 166 7.35 -20.85 -7.99
CA THR A 166 7.44 -19.41 -7.67
C THR A 166 7.58 -19.13 -6.18
N GLN A 167 7.51 -20.17 -5.34
CA GLN A 167 7.50 -20.12 -3.87
C GLN A 167 6.36 -19.30 -3.27
N GLY A 168 5.26 -19.14 -4.02
CA GLY A 168 4.07 -18.43 -3.58
C GLY A 168 3.35 -17.72 -4.73
N ALA A 169 2.09 -17.37 -4.49
CA ALA A 169 1.25 -16.69 -5.47
C ALA A 169 0.66 -15.39 -4.91
N ASP A 170 1.53 -14.50 -4.42
CA ASP A 170 1.17 -13.21 -3.83
C ASP A 170 0.90 -12.10 -4.86
N GLY A 171 1.28 -12.34 -6.12
CA GLY A 171 1.22 -11.42 -7.25
C GLY A 171 2.44 -10.51 -7.37
N VAL A 172 3.40 -10.58 -6.44
CA VAL A 172 4.64 -9.81 -6.49
C VAL A 172 5.64 -10.52 -7.41
N ILE A 173 5.97 -9.88 -8.53
CA ILE A 173 6.93 -10.41 -9.48
C ILE A 173 8.34 -10.05 -9.00
N GLY A 174 8.85 -10.86 -8.07
CA GLY A 174 10.21 -10.77 -7.53
C GLY A 174 11.15 -11.85 -8.09
N PRO A 175 12.38 -11.99 -7.54
CA PRO A 175 13.41 -12.88 -8.07
C PRO A 175 12.96 -14.33 -8.30
N ASN A 176 12.13 -14.88 -7.39
CA ASN A 176 11.59 -16.24 -7.54
C ASN A 176 10.64 -16.36 -8.74
N SER A 177 9.71 -15.40 -8.88
CA SER A 177 8.81 -15.36 -10.04
C SER A 177 9.59 -15.12 -11.33
N GLU A 178 10.56 -14.20 -11.34
CA GLU A 178 11.41 -13.96 -12.51
C GLU A 178 12.20 -15.21 -12.90
N SER A 179 12.76 -15.95 -11.93
CA SER A 179 13.49 -17.20 -12.19
C SER A 179 12.57 -18.27 -12.81
N ALA A 180 11.38 -18.47 -12.24
CA ALA A 180 10.39 -19.38 -12.78
C ALA A 180 9.95 -18.98 -14.20
N ILE A 181 9.75 -17.69 -14.46
CA ILE A 181 9.42 -17.16 -15.79
C ILE A 181 10.55 -17.46 -16.78
N ARG A 182 11.82 -17.21 -16.41
CA ARG A 182 12.97 -17.51 -17.27
C ARG A 182 13.04 -18.99 -17.64
N ALA A 183 12.86 -19.87 -16.66
CA ALA A 183 12.87 -21.31 -16.88
C ALA A 183 11.70 -21.78 -17.77
N TRP A 184 10.50 -21.24 -17.56
CA TRP A 184 9.32 -21.54 -18.39
C TRP A 184 9.49 -21.07 -19.83
N GLN A 185 10.06 -19.88 -20.04
CA GLN A 185 10.39 -19.33 -21.37
C GLN A 185 11.44 -20.18 -22.08
N GLN A 186 12.50 -20.56 -21.37
CA GLN A 186 13.57 -21.41 -21.90
C GLN A 186 13.04 -22.77 -22.34
N ALA A 187 12.16 -23.41 -21.56
CA ALA A 187 11.56 -24.69 -21.90
C ALA A 187 10.69 -24.66 -23.18
N ARG A 188 10.28 -23.46 -23.64
CA ARG A 188 9.48 -23.25 -24.85
C ARG A 188 10.29 -22.68 -26.02
N GLY A 189 11.61 -22.55 -25.88
CA GLY A 189 12.46 -21.93 -26.88
C GLY A 189 12.13 -20.45 -27.14
N GLN A 190 11.53 -19.76 -26.17
CA GLN A 190 11.20 -18.35 -26.28
C GLN A 190 12.39 -17.46 -25.86
N SER A 191 12.32 -16.18 -26.19
CA SER A 191 13.23 -15.18 -25.63
C SER A 191 13.11 -15.13 -24.10
N VAL A 192 14.23 -15.35 -23.40
CA VAL A 192 14.29 -15.43 -21.93
C VAL A 192 14.40 -14.01 -21.35
N THR A 193 13.26 -13.41 -21.03
CA THR A 193 13.19 -12.06 -20.44
C THR A 193 13.10 -12.09 -18.92
N GLY A 194 12.53 -13.16 -18.34
CA GLY A 194 12.16 -13.20 -16.93
C GLY A 194 11.02 -12.26 -16.55
N GLN A 195 10.37 -11.64 -17.53
CA GLN A 195 9.29 -10.69 -17.33
C GLN A 195 7.94 -11.32 -17.68
N PRO A 196 6.89 -11.04 -16.91
CA PRO A 196 5.56 -11.53 -17.21
C PRO A 196 4.96 -10.74 -18.37
N SER A 197 3.99 -11.34 -19.06
CA SER A 197 3.21 -10.67 -20.10
C SER A 197 1.81 -11.25 -20.18
N ARG A 198 0.88 -10.51 -20.81
CA ARG A 198 -0.46 -11.04 -21.10
C ARG A 198 -0.41 -12.28 -21.99
N GLY A 199 0.43 -12.26 -23.03
CA GLY A 199 0.59 -13.43 -23.91
C GLY A 199 1.15 -14.65 -23.19
N MET A 200 2.05 -14.47 -22.21
CA MET A 200 2.52 -15.56 -21.36
C MET A 200 1.39 -16.14 -20.51
N LEU A 201 0.54 -15.30 -19.91
CA LEU A 201 -0.61 -15.79 -19.13
C LEU A 201 -1.60 -16.57 -20.01
N GLU A 202 -1.86 -16.11 -21.24
CA GLU A 202 -2.70 -16.84 -22.19
C GLU A 202 -2.12 -18.20 -22.56
N GLN A 203 -0.80 -18.31 -22.76
CA GLN A 203 -0.15 -19.60 -23.01
C GLN A 203 -0.24 -20.54 -21.80
N LEU A 204 0.04 -20.04 -20.59
CA LEU A 204 -0.11 -20.82 -19.36
C LEU A 204 -1.55 -21.35 -19.17
N ARG A 205 -2.57 -20.57 -19.56
CA ARG A 205 -3.98 -20.97 -19.51
C ARG A 205 -4.34 -22.12 -20.45
N ASN A 206 -3.59 -22.31 -21.52
CA ASN A 206 -3.82 -23.37 -22.48
C ASN A 206 -3.05 -24.67 -22.13
N GLU A 207 -2.08 -24.58 -21.23
CA GLU A 207 -1.21 -25.69 -20.82
C GLU A 207 -1.66 -26.39 -19.54
N THR A 208 -2.49 -25.71 -18.73
CA THR A 208 -2.91 -26.12 -17.38
C THR A 208 -4.36 -25.78 -17.14
#